data_AF-A0A2M9P9W4-F1
#
_entry.id   AF-A0A2M9P9W4-F1
#
_cell.length_a   1.000
_cell.length_b   1.000
_cell.length_c   1.000
_cell.angle_alpha   90.00
_cell.angle_beta   90.00
_cell.angle_gamma   90.00
#
_symmetry.space_group_name_H-M   'P 1'
#
loop_
_entity.id
_entity.type
_entity.pdbx_description
1 polymer ?
#
loop_
_entity_poly.entity_id
_entity_poly.type
_entity_poly.pdbx_seq_one_letter_code
_entity_poly.pdbx_strand_id
1 'polypeptide(L)' 'MIGITSPSVQRRYSLATVCRLWGVSRATLYRQRSAMAGNEPCPPGRRGPRGARSDADLLAAIREVIEGSPSTGEGYRKV' A
#
# COMPACT_ATOMS: atom_id res chain seq x y z
N MET A 1 -9.84 17.92 20.47
CA MET A 1 -10.41 17.06 19.39
C MET A 1 -11.39 17.88 18.55
N ILE A 2 -10.89 18.65 17.58
CA ILE A 2 -11.70 19.52 16.72
C ILE A 2 -12.16 18.69 15.53
N GLY A 3 -13.36 18.11 15.63
CA GLY A 3 -14.03 17.48 14.49
C GLY A 3 -14.99 18.48 13.85
N ILE A 4 -14.91 18.65 12.54
CA ILE A 4 -15.78 19.52 11.74
C ILE A 4 -17.24 19.10 11.94
N THR A 5 -18.09 20.04 12.35
CA THR A 5 -19.53 19.88 12.48
C THR A 5 -20.24 20.38 11.24
N SER A 6 -21.39 19.81 10.92
CA SER A 6 -22.25 20.37 9.88
C SER A 6 -22.70 21.78 10.29
N PRO A 7 -22.55 22.80 9.43
CA PRO A 7 -22.90 24.18 9.78
C PRO A 7 -24.40 24.36 10.05
N SER A 8 -25.26 23.59 9.37
CA SER A 8 -26.72 23.72 9.47
C SER A 8 -27.32 23.05 10.71
N VAL A 9 -26.80 21.89 11.12
CA VAL A 9 -27.38 21.07 12.20
C VAL A 9 -26.44 20.98 13.41
N GLN A 10 -25.25 21.56 13.32
CA GLN A 10 -24.19 21.52 14.35
C GLN A 10 -23.86 20.12 14.86
N ARG A 11 -24.08 19.11 14.00
CA ARG A 11 -23.86 17.70 14.31
C ARG A 11 -22.65 17.16 13.58
N ARG A 12 -21.90 16.27 14.24
CA ARG A 12 -20.85 15.47 13.61
C ARG A 12 -21.47 14.26 12.94
N TYR A 13 -21.15 14.07 11.66
CA TYR A 13 -21.56 12.88 10.92
C TYR A 13 -20.40 11.90 10.81
N SER A 14 -20.68 10.62 10.99
CA SER A 14 -19.67 9.58 10.77
C SER A 14 -19.35 9.47 9.28
N LEU A 15 -18.10 9.15 8.95
CA LEU A 15 -17.70 8.91 7.56
C LEU A 15 -18.57 7.84 6.88
N ALA A 16 -19.00 6.82 7.61
CA ALA A 16 -19.89 5.79 7.07
C ALA A 16 -21.25 6.36 6.60
N THR A 17 -21.80 7.33 7.32
CA THR A 17 -23.07 7.99 6.94
C THR A 17 -22.87 8.86 5.70
N VAL A 18 -21.78 9.63 5.66
CA VAL A 18 -21.44 10.48 4.52
C VAL A 18 -21.17 9.65 3.26
N CYS A 19 -20.37 8.58 3.37
CA CYS A 19 -20.12 7.62 2.28
C CYS A 19 -21.41 7.07 1.71
N ARG A 20 -22.33 6.60 2.57
CA ARG A 20 -23.61 6.04 2.14
C ARG A 20 -24.47 7.06 1.42
N LEU A 21 -24.58 8.28 1.97
CA LEU A 21 -25.39 9.34 1.38
C LEU A 21 -24.86 9.80 0.01
N TRP A 22 -23.54 9.87 -0.14
CA TRP A 22 -22.89 10.27 -1.40
C TRP A 22 -22.74 9.14 -2.41
N GLY A 23 -23.10 7.89 -2.05
CA GLY A 23 -22.92 6.73 -2.94
C GLY A 23 -21.46 6.37 -3.21
N VAL A 24 -20.52 6.82 -2.36
CA VAL A 24 -19.08 6.59 -2.57
C VAL A 24 -18.58 5.53 -1.60
N SER A 25 -17.79 4.58 -2.12
CA SER A 25 -17.16 3.56 -1.28
C SER A 25 -16.20 4.19 -0.27
N ARG A 26 -16.18 3.65 0.95
CA ARG A 26 -15.24 4.08 1.99
C ARG A 26 -13.79 3.94 1.51
N ALA A 27 -13.48 2.87 0.79
CA ALA A 27 -12.15 2.61 0.24
C ALA A 27 -11.69 3.69 -0.75
N THR A 28 -12.59 4.17 -1.61
CA THR A 28 -12.31 5.27 -2.56
C THR A 28 -11.95 6.55 -1.81
N LEU A 29 -12.72 6.91 -0.78
CA LEU A 29 -12.44 8.11 0.02
C LEU A 29 -11.10 8.02 0.78
N TYR A 30 -10.75 6.84 1.31
CA TYR A 30 -9.43 6.66 1.92
C TYR A 30 -8.30 6.78 0.92
N ARG A 31 -8.40 6.14 -0.26
CA ARG A 31 -7.39 6.27 -1.33
C ARG A 31 -7.19 7.71 -1.76
N GLN A 32 -8.28 8.45 -2.00
CA GLN A 32 -8.20 9.87 -2.37
C GLN A 32 -7.55 10.71 -1.27
N ARG A 33 -7.90 10.49 0.00
CA ARG A 33 -7.25 11.16 1.12
C ARG A 33 -5.78 10.83 1.24
N SER A 34 -5.39 9.57 1.06
CA SER A 34 -3.98 9.15 1.07
C SER A 34 -3.20 9.73 -0.10
N ALA A 35 -3.79 9.83 -1.29
CA ALA A 35 -3.17 10.47 -2.45
C ALA A 35 -3.00 11.98 -2.25
N MET A 36 -4.00 12.66 -1.68
CA MET A 36 -3.89 14.08 -1.34
C MET A 36 -2.88 14.34 -0.22
N ALA A 37 -2.80 13.46 0.78
CA ALA A 37 -1.73 13.50 1.79
C ALA A 37 -0.35 13.19 1.20
N GLY A 38 -0.28 12.50 0.06
CA GLY A 38 0.95 12.25 -0.68
C GLY A 38 1.49 13.47 -1.44
N ASN A 39 0.72 14.56 -1.56
CA ASN A 39 1.21 15.85 -2.07
C ASN A 39 1.94 16.67 -0.99
N GLU A 40 1.82 16.29 0.28
CA GLU A 40 2.71 16.79 1.32
C GLU A 40 4.04 16.03 1.23
N PRO A 41 5.20 16.69 1.43
CA PRO A 41 6.49 16.03 1.44
C PRO A 41 6.54 15.04 2.62
N CYS A 42 6.08 13.82 2.37
CA CYS A 42 6.09 12.75 3.34
C CYS A 42 7.53 12.25 3.42
N PRO A 43 8.17 12.25 4.60
CA PRO A 43 9.51 11.70 4.73
C PRO A 43 9.49 10.25 4.23
N PRO A 44 10.53 9.80 3.51
CA PRO A 44 10.60 8.42 3.04
C PRO A 44 10.32 7.49 4.22
N GLY A 45 9.33 6.62 4.05
CA GLY A 45 8.91 5.68 5.09
C GLY A 45 10.12 4.93 5.64
N ARG A 46 10.08 4.58 6.93
CA ARG A 46 11.16 3.85 7.59
C ARG A 46 11.53 2.63 6.74
N ARG A 47 12.77 2.59 6.25
CA ARG A 47 13.27 1.43 5.50
C ARG A 47 13.07 0.20 6.37
N GLY A 48 12.59 -0.88 5.75
CA GLY A 48 12.47 -2.17 6.42
C GLY A 48 13.81 -2.62 7.01
N PRO A 49 13.80 -3.59 7.94
CA PRO A 49 15.02 -4.16 8.48
C PRO A 49 15.94 -4.63 7.36
N ARG A 50 17.26 -4.54 7.56
CA ARG A 50 18.24 -5.12 6.62
C ARG A 50 17.96 -6.62 6.50
N GLY A 51 17.89 -7.12 5.26
CA GLY A 51 17.69 -8.53 4.97
C GLY A 51 18.85 -9.39 5.50
N ALA A 52 18.60 -10.69 5.67
CA ALA A 52 19.53 -11.64 6.28
C ALA A 52 20.83 -11.89 5.49
N ARG A 53 20.91 -11.42 4.24
CA ARG A 53 21.95 -11.79 3.28
C ARG A 53 22.29 -10.59 2.39
N SER A 54 23.55 -10.48 1.96
CA SER A 54 23.97 -9.46 1.00
C SER A 54 23.33 -9.73 -0.38
N ASP A 55 23.22 -8.69 -1.21
CA ASP A 55 22.63 -8.84 -2.55
C ASP A 55 23.42 -9.81 -3.43
N ALA A 56 24.77 -9.82 -3.28
CA ALA A 56 25.66 -10.73 -4.01
C ALA A 56 25.41 -12.21 -3.64
N ASP A 57 25.26 -12.49 -2.35
CA ASP A 57 24.98 -13.84 -1.87
C ASP A 57 23.57 -14.30 -2.27
N LEU A 58 22.60 -13.38 -2.35
CA LEU A 58 21.25 -13.66 -2.82
C LEU A 58 21.27 -14.04 -4.31
N LEU A 59 22.01 -13.29 -5.12
CA LEU A 59 22.18 -13.56 -6.55
C LEU A 59 22.83 -14.92 -6.79
N ALA A 60 23.86 -15.27 -6.02
CA ALA A 60 24.51 -16.58 -6.12
C ALA A 60 23.51 -17.73 -5.83
N ALA A 61 22.73 -17.61 -4.74
CA ALA A 61 21.73 -18.61 -4.38
C ALA A 61 20.60 -18.72 -5.41
N ILE A 62 20.14 -17.59 -5.99
CA ILE A 62 19.12 -17.60 -7.05
C ILE A 62 19.64 -18.33 -8.28
N ARG A 63 20.89 -18.08 -8.69
CA ARG A 63 21.49 -18.76 -9.85
C ARG A 63 21.59 -20.27 -9.63
N GLU A 64 22.04 -20.69 -8.45
CA GLU A 64 22.11 -22.11 -8.10
C GLU A 64 20.74 -22.80 -8.21
N VAL A 65 19.68 -22.16 -7.71
CA VAL A 65 18.31 -22.68 -7.83
C VAL A 65 17.83 -22.75 -9.28
N ILE A 66 18.16 -21.76 -10.10
CA ILE A 66 17.78 -21.73 -11.51
C ILE A 66 18.52 -22.82 -12.30
N GLU A 67 19.84 -22.94 -12.14
CA GLU A 67 20.67 -23.96 -12.80
C GLU A 67 20.30 -25.38 -12.37
N GLY A 68 19.90 -25.54 -11.09
CA GLY A 68 19.42 -26.81 -10.57
C GLY A 68 17.99 -27.16 -10.97
N SER A 69 17.22 -26.22 -11.51
CA SER A 69 15.83 -26.46 -11.91
C SER A 69 15.74 -26.94 -13.36
N PRO A 70 15.09 -28.08 -13.64
CA PRO A 70 14.91 -28.60 -15.00
C PRO A 70 13.91 -27.77 -15.84
N SER A 71 13.48 -26.60 -15.37
CA SER A 71 12.48 -25.77 -16.03
C SER A 71 13.02 -25.12 -17.31
N THR A 72 12.79 -25.77 -18.45
CA THR A 72 12.93 -25.17 -19.78
C THR A 72 11.56 -24.74 -20.30
N GLY A 73 11.28 -23.44 -20.33
CA GLY A 73 10.34 -22.83 -21.28
C GLY A 73 8.91 -22.48 -20.83
N GLU A 74 8.51 -21.26 -21.22
CA GLU A 74 7.15 -20.79 -21.55
C GLU A 74 6.07 -20.76 -20.44
N GLY A 75 6.33 -20.03 -19.37
CA GLY A 75 5.26 -19.65 -18.46
C GLY A 75 5.77 -18.92 -17.23
N TYR A 76 4.97 -17.98 -16.72
CA TYR A 76 5.22 -17.22 -15.50
C TYR A 76 5.07 -18.12 -14.26
N ARG A 77 5.91 -19.14 -14.13
CA ARG A 77 6.06 -19.87 -12.86
C ARG A 77 7.44 -19.57 -12.31
N LYS A 78 7.43 -18.97 -11.12
CA LYS A 78 8.62 -18.75 -10.32
C LYS A 78 8.95 -20.10 -9.68
N VAL A 79 10.16 -20.58 -10.01
CA VAL A 79 10.88 -21.80 -9.59
C VAL A 79 10.35 -23.14 -10.07
#